data_AF-A0A2J8MUX6-F1
#
_entry.id   AF-A0A2J8MUX6-F1
#
_cell.length_a   1.000
_cell.length_b   1.000
_cell.length_c   1.000
_cell.angle_alpha   90.00
_cell.angle_beta   90.00
_cell.angle_gamma   90.00
#
_symmetry.space_group_name_H-M   'P 1'
#
loop_
_entity.id
_entity.type
_entity.pdbx_description
1 polymer ?
#
loop_
_entity_poly.entity_id
_entity_poly.type
_entity_poly.pdbx_seq_one_letter_code
_entity_poly.pdbx_strand_id
1 'polypeptide(L)'
;MSLFGLLLLTSALAGQRQGTQAESNLSSKFQFSSNKEQNGVQDPQHERIITVSTNGSIHSPRFPHTYPRNTVLVWRLVAVEENVWIQLTFDERFGLEDPEDDICKYDFVEVEEPSDGTILGRWCGSGTVPGKQISKGNQIRIRFVSDEYFPSEPGFCIHYNIVMPQFTEAVSPSVLPPSALPLDLLNNAITAFSTLEDLIRYLEPERWQLDLEDLYKPTWQLLGKAFVFGRKSRVVDLNLLTEEVLQLRPKTGVRGLHKSLTDVALEHHEECDCVCRGSTGG
;
A
#
# COMPACT_ATOMS: atom_id res chain seq x y z
N MET A 1 -41.36 74.48 -15.96
CA MET A 1 -42.30 73.33 -15.81
C MET A 1 -41.43 72.11 -15.53
N SER A 2 -41.41 71.43 -14.39
CA SER A 2 -42.30 71.37 -13.23
C SER A 2 -41.46 71.32 -11.95
N LEU A 3 -41.95 71.99 -10.91
CA LEU A 3 -41.52 71.93 -9.52
C LEU A 3 -42.16 70.71 -8.80
N PHE A 4 -41.85 70.58 -7.51
CA PHE A 4 -42.36 69.66 -6.46
C PHE A 4 -41.49 68.41 -6.23
N GLY A 5 -40.97 68.12 -5.03
CA GLY A 5 -41.12 68.77 -3.73
C GLY A 5 -40.19 68.12 -2.67
N LEU A 6 -39.86 68.92 -1.64
CA LEU A 6 -39.16 68.56 -0.41
C LEU A 6 -39.88 67.41 0.35
N LEU A 7 -39.11 66.54 1.03
CA LEU A 7 -39.26 66.35 2.48
C LEU A 7 -38.03 65.62 3.09
N LEU A 8 -37.38 66.30 4.03
CA LEU A 8 -36.51 65.73 5.06
C LEU A 8 -37.36 64.90 6.05
N LEU A 9 -36.78 63.85 6.64
CA LEU A 9 -36.90 63.56 8.08
C LEU A 9 -35.92 62.46 8.51
N THR A 10 -35.15 62.80 9.53
CA THR A 10 -34.23 61.98 10.32
C THR A 10 -34.98 61.11 11.33
N SER A 11 -34.49 59.91 11.61
CA SER A 11 -34.60 59.31 12.96
C SER A 11 -33.55 58.21 13.16
N ALA A 12 -32.72 58.42 14.18
CA ALA A 12 -31.86 57.43 14.80
C ALA A 12 -32.68 56.64 15.83
N LEU A 13 -32.45 55.32 15.92
CA LEU A 13 -32.69 54.55 17.14
C LEU A 13 -31.66 53.43 17.27
N ALA A 14 -30.93 53.48 18.37
CA ALA A 14 -30.13 52.40 18.92
C ALA A 14 -31.02 51.39 19.65
N GLY A 15 -30.62 50.11 19.71
CA GLY A 15 -31.29 49.15 20.59
C GLY A 15 -31.01 47.66 20.39
N GLN A 16 -29.86 47.21 20.92
CA GLN A 16 -29.68 45.96 21.69
C GLN A 16 -29.79 44.54 21.08
N ARG A 17 -28.61 43.89 21.05
CA ARG A 17 -28.25 42.51 21.47
C ARG A 17 -29.27 41.36 21.28
N GLN A 18 -28.83 40.36 20.50
CA GLN A 18 -28.84 38.95 20.92
C GLN A 18 -27.49 38.33 20.54
N GLY A 19 -26.88 37.63 21.49
CA GLY A 19 -25.66 36.85 21.28
C GLY A 19 -25.99 35.41 20.98
N THR A 20 -25.18 34.78 20.13
CA THR A 20 -25.04 33.32 20.05
C THR A 20 -23.61 33.00 19.63
N GLN A 21 -22.97 32.24 20.52
CA GLN A 21 -21.98 31.18 20.34
C GLN A 21 -20.79 31.32 19.38
N ALA A 22 -19.64 30.97 19.95
CA ALA A 22 -18.35 30.79 19.34
C ALA A 22 -18.37 29.70 18.26
N GLU A 23 -17.73 29.99 17.13
CA GLU A 23 -17.07 28.98 16.31
C GLU A 23 -15.63 29.44 16.07
N SER A 24 -14.70 28.71 16.67
CA SER A 24 -13.27 28.85 16.48
C SER A 24 -12.90 28.38 15.07
N ASN A 25 -12.94 29.28 14.10
CA ASN A 25 -12.37 29.03 12.78
C ASN A 25 -10.84 29.18 12.84
N LEU A 26 -10.15 28.05 13.02
CA LEU A 26 -8.70 27.94 12.82
C LEU A 26 -8.41 27.97 11.31
N SER A 27 -8.61 29.14 10.70
CA SER A 27 -8.22 29.39 9.32
C SER A 27 -6.70 29.60 9.30
N SER A 28 -5.95 28.56 8.96
CA SER A 28 -4.51 28.65 8.73
C SER A 28 -4.27 29.51 7.47
N LYS A 29 -4.01 30.79 7.70
CA LYS A 29 -3.49 31.73 6.69
C LYS A 29 -2.12 31.24 6.21
N PHE A 30 -2.07 30.59 5.06
CA PHE A 30 -0.82 30.40 4.34
C PHE A 30 -0.52 31.65 3.51
N GLN A 31 0.38 32.51 4.02
CA GLN A 31 1.00 33.57 3.23
C GLN A 31 2.08 32.93 2.35
N PHE A 32 1.81 32.83 1.04
CA PHE A 32 2.85 32.56 0.06
C PHE A 32 3.64 33.85 -0.16
N SER A 33 4.80 33.97 0.49
CA SER A 33 5.76 35.03 0.17
C SER A 33 6.48 34.63 -1.11
N SER A 34 6.04 35.19 -2.24
CA SER A 34 6.80 35.12 -3.48
C SER A 34 7.93 36.13 -3.39
N ASN A 35 9.14 35.66 -3.07
CA ASN A 35 10.37 36.41 -3.28
C ASN A 35 11.16 35.76 -4.40
N LYS A 36 11.42 36.57 -5.41
CA LYS A 36 12.19 36.29 -6.61
C LYS A 36 13.67 36.41 -6.25
N GLU A 37 14.44 35.34 -6.39
CA GLU A 37 15.91 35.41 -6.41
C GLU A 37 16.48 34.78 -7.68
N GLN A 38 17.37 35.54 -8.30
CA GLN A 38 18.15 35.19 -9.49
C GLN A 38 19.30 34.25 -9.10
N ASN A 39 19.55 33.25 -9.94
CA ASN A 39 20.74 32.40 -9.99
C ASN A 39 21.14 31.71 -8.68
N GLY A 40 20.63 30.49 -8.49
CA GLY A 40 21.13 29.52 -7.53
C GLY A 40 20.62 28.13 -7.90
N VAL A 41 21.49 27.13 -7.77
CA VAL A 41 21.16 25.69 -7.90
C VAL A 41 19.85 25.40 -7.19
N GLN A 42 18.88 24.80 -7.90
CA GLN A 42 17.54 24.56 -7.41
C GLN A 42 17.58 23.81 -6.06
N ASP A 43 17.10 24.50 -5.03
CA ASP A 43 16.84 23.98 -3.71
C ASP A 43 15.88 22.78 -3.80
N PRO A 44 16.16 21.63 -3.15
CA PRO A 44 15.29 20.46 -3.21
C PRO A 44 13.90 20.86 -2.75
N GLN A 45 12.94 20.81 -3.67
CA GLN A 45 11.54 21.17 -3.47
C GLN A 45 11.06 20.71 -2.09
N HIS A 46 10.79 21.68 -1.22
CA HIS A 46 10.48 21.45 0.19
C HIS A 46 9.30 20.50 0.34
N GLU A 47 9.58 19.26 0.72
CA GLU A 47 8.57 18.26 1.02
C GLU A 47 7.86 18.62 2.33
N ARG A 48 6.53 18.73 2.28
CA ARG A 48 5.71 18.98 3.47
C ARG A 48 5.34 17.66 4.13
N ILE A 49 5.91 17.40 5.31
CA ILE A 49 5.55 16.24 6.13
C ILE A 49 4.26 16.55 6.89
N ILE A 50 3.28 15.66 6.79
CA ILE A 50 2.01 15.71 7.52
C ILE A 50 1.91 14.46 8.39
N THR A 51 1.90 14.66 9.71
CA THR A 51 1.64 13.59 10.67
C THR A 51 0.15 13.24 10.65
N VAL A 52 -0.17 11.98 10.38
CA VAL A 52 -1.54 11.47 10.26
C VAL A 52 -1.92 10.72 11.53
N SER A 53 -2.84 11.30 12.31
CA SER A 53 -3.47 10.65 13.47
C SER A 53 -4.99 10.50 13.31
N THR A 54 -5.59 11.26 12.40
CA THR A 54 -7.02 11.27 12.09
C THR A 54 -7.22 11.38 10.59
N ASN A 55 -8.47 11.29 10.15
CA ASN A 55 -8.84 11.67 8.79
C ASN A 55 -8.51 13.14 8.51
N GLY A 56 -8.23 13.44 7.25
CA GLY A 56 -7.98 14.79 6.79
C GLY A 56 -8.03 14.87 5.27
N SER A 57 -7.61 16.01 4.72
CA SER A 57 -7.56 16.21 3.28
C SER A 57 -6.42 17.11 2.84
N ILE A 58 -6.07 16.97 1.57
CA ILE A 58 -5.06 17.75 0.84
C ILE A 58 -5.65 18.08 -0.52
N HIS A 59 -5.48 19.31 -0.96
CA HIS A 59 -6.12 19.79 -2.17
C HIS A 59 -5.19 20.71 -2.94
N SER A 60 -5.45 20.87 -4.24
CA SER A 60 -4.80 21.90 -5.03
C SER A 60 -5.11 23.28 -4.42
N PRO A 61 -4.20 24.26 -4.55
CA PRO A 61 -4.48 25.60 -4.07
C PRO A 61 -5.73 26.15 -4.77
N ARG A 62 -6.62 26.77 -4.00
CA ARG A 62 -7.90 27.35 -4.46
C ARG A 62 -8.99 26.36 -4.89
N PHE A 63 -8.82 25.04 -4.71
CA PHE A 63 -9.90 24.07 -4.95
C PHE A 63 -11.24 24.53 -4.30
N PRO A 64 -12.39 24.47 -5.00
CA PRO A 64 -12.64 23.87 -6.31
C PRO A 64 -12.47 24.83 -7.49
N HIS A 65 -11.74 25.94 -7.32
CA HIS A 65 -11.39 26.85 -8.40
C HIS A 65 -10.07 26.44 -9.06
N THR A 66 -9.77 27.06 -10.20
CA THR A 66 -8.52 26.87 -10.97
C THR A 66 -7.30 26.83 -10.04
N TYR A 67 -6.39 25.89 -10.23
CA TYR A 67 -5.13 25.84 -9.50
C TYR A 67 -4.09 26.81 -10.10
N PRO A 68 -3.03 27.19 -9.35
CA PRO A 68 -1.95 28.01 -9.89
C PRO A 68 -1.07 27.24 -10.87
N ARG A 69 -0.49 27.97 -11.83
CA ARG A 69 0.52 27.48 -12.78
C ARG A 69 1.89 27.35 -12.12
N ASN A 70 2.79 26.64 -12.79
CA ASN A 70 4.20 26.46 -12.40
C ASN A 70 4.35 26.14 -10.92
N THR A 71 3.53 25.21 -10.46
CA THR A 71 3.41 24.87 -9.04
C THR A 71 3.86 23.45 -8.85
N VAL A 72 4.80 23.25 -7.91
CA VAL A 72 5.15 21.91 -7.46
C VAL A 72 4.93 21.82 -5.96
N LEU A 73 4.07 20.90 -5.56
CA LEU A 73 3.73 20.64 -4.16
C LEU A 73 3.98 19.17 -3.87
N VAL A 74 4.71 18.90 -2.80
CA VAL A 74 5.04 17.55 -2.37
C VAL A 74 4.58 17.40 -0.93
N TRP A 75 3.74 16.40 -0.68
CA TRP A 75 3.30 16.02 0.65
C TRP A 75 3.76 14.61 0.96
N ARG A 76 4.33 14.42 2.16
CA ARG A 76 4.56 13.10 2.74
C ARG A 76 3.66 12.91 3.92
N LEU A 77 2.67 12.04 3.79
CA LEU A 77 1.82 11.64 4.89
C LEU A 77 2.53 10.54 5.68
N VAL A 78 2.64 10.69 7.00
CA VAL A 78 3.27 9.73 7.91
C VAL A 78 2.32 9.45 9.06
N ALA A 79 1.76 8.25 9.14
CA ALA A 79 0.90 7.86 10.24
C ALA A 79 1.71 7.70 11.53
N VAL A 80 1.11 8.13 12.65
CA VAL A 80 1.74 8.07 13.98
C VAL A 80 1.97 6.62 14.42
N GLU A 81 1.01 5.76 14.12
CA GLU A 81 1.09 4.34 14.44
C GLU A 81 1.93 3.60 13.42
N GLU A 82 2.73 2.65 13.90
CA GLU A 82 3.38 1.65 13.07
C GLU A 82 2.36 0.54 12.73
N ASN A 83 2.54 -0.15 11.59
CA ASN A 83 1.65 -1.22 11.11
C ASN A 83 0.22 -0.79 10.71
N VAL A 84 0.03 0.47 10.34
CA VAL A 84 -1.19 0.94 9.68
C VAL A 84 -0.90 1.35 8.24
N TRP A 85 -1.95 1.39 7.41
CA TRP A 85 -1.90 1.90 6.06
C TRP A 85 -2.66 3.22 5.96
N ILE A 86 -2.33 4.01 4.94
CA ILE A 86 -2.98 5.26 4.60
C ILE A 86 -3.76 5.02 3.32
N GLN A 87 -5.08 5.20 3.40
CA GLN A 87 -5.96 5.17 2.24
C GLN A 87 -6.22 6.60 1.75
N LEU A 88 -6.08 6.81 0.45
CA LEU A 88 -6.40 8.03 -0.26
C LEU A 88 -7.67 7.84 -1.09
N THR A 89 -8.58 8.80 -1.01
CA THR A 89 -9.82 8.86 -1.80
C THR A 89 -9.94 10.23 -2.47
N PHE A 90 -10.01 10.24 -3.80
CA PHE A 90 -10.16 11.47 -4.58
C PHE A 90 -11.61 11.97 -4.51
N ASP A 91 -11.80 13.28 -4.37
CA ASP A 91 -13.09 13.96 -4.50
C ASP A 91 -13.61 13.80 -5.94
N GLU A 92 -14.93 13.67 -6.10
CA GLU A 92 -15.57 13.45 -7.39
C GLU A 92 -15.36 14.61 -8.37
N ARG A 93 -15.10 15.80 -7.85
CA ARG A 93 -14.75 16.98 -8.64
C ARG A 93 -13.25 16.99 -8.93
N PHE A 94 -12.71 15.90 -9.48
CA PHE A 94 -11.34 15.85 -9.94
C PHE A 94 -11.26 16.44 -11.37
N GLY A 95 -10.37 17.39 -11.59
CA GLY A 95 -10.11 17.93 -12.92
C GLY A 95 -8.77 18.66 -13.00
N LEU A 96 -7.85 18.10 -13.76
CA LEU A 96 -6.59 18.73 -14.17
C LEU A 96 -6.58 18.93 -15.70
N GLU A 97 -5.48 19.44 -16.26
CA GLU A 97 -5.30 19.50 -17.71
C GLU A 97 -5.41 18.10 -18.33
N ASP A 98 -6.01 18.01 -19.51
CA ASP A 98 -6.21 16.74 -20.20
C ASP A 98 -4.89 16.08 -20.63
N PRO A 99 -4.84 14.74 -20.69
CA PRO A 99 -3.64 14.03 -21.13
C PRO A 99 -3.31 14.33 -22.58
N GLU A 100 -2.02 14.27 -22.90
CA GLU A 100 -1.51 14.22 -24.29
C GLU A 100 -1.10 12.77 -24.57
N ASP A 101 -1.63 12.18 -25.64
CA ASP A 101 -1.37 10.78 -26.01
C ASP A 101 -1.60 9.78 -24.85
N ASP A 102 -2.71 9.96 -24.10
CA ASP A 102 -3.06 9.20 -22.89
C ASP A 102 -2.03 9.31 -21.74
N ILE A 103 -1.13 10.29 -21.79
CA ILE A 103 -0.08 10.52 -20.79
C ILE A 103 -0.29 11.88 -20.10
N CYS A 104 -0.32 11.85 -18.78
CA CYS A 104 -0.34 13.03 -17.92
C CYS A 104 1.04 13.71 -17.86
N LYS A 105 1.34 14.48 -18.90
CA LYS A 105 2.65 15.11 -19.13
C LYS A 105 2.75 16.52 -18.53
N TYR A 106 1.69 17.31 -18.63
CA TYR A 106 1.65 18.72 -18.26
C TYR A 106 1.30 18.88 -16.77
N ASP A 107 0.01 18.78 -16.45
CA ASP A 107 -0.48 18.89 -15.09
C ASP A 107 -0.89 17.53 -14.55
N PHE A 108 -0.40 17.16 -13.37
CA PHE A 108 -0.72 15.85 -12.79
C PHE A 108 -0.59 15.82 -11.27
N VAL A 109 -1.32 14.87 -10.69
CA VAL A 109 -1.06 14.38 -9.33
C VAL A 109 -0.53 12.96 -9.41
N GLU A 110 0.55 12.72 -8.69
CA GLU A 110 1.25 11.44 -8.62
C GLU A 110 1.29 10.97 -7.17
N VAL A 111 1.04 9.67 -6.98
CA VAL A 111 1.11 9.03 -5.68
C VAL A 111 2.19 7.96 -5.76
N GLU A 112 3.10 7.96 -4.79
CA GLU A 112 4.23 7.04 -4.75
C GLU A 112 4.43 6.45 -3.35
N GLU A 113 5.01 5.25 -3.33
CA GLU A 113 5.52 4.58 -2.15
C GLU A 113 6.89 5.16 -1.78
N PRO A 114 7.03 5.87 -0.65
CA PRO A 114 8.32 6.47 -0.31
C PRO A 114 9.38 5.46 0.10
N SER A 115 8.97 4.20 0.37
CA SER A 115 9.84 3.11 0.80
C SER A 115 10.71 2.57 -0.34
N ASP A 116 10.15 2.48 -1.55
CA ASP A 116 10.80 1.89 -2.73
C ASP A 116 10.71 2.76 -3.99
N GLY A 117 10.03 3.91 -3.93
CA GLY A 117 9.81 4.82 -5.05
C GLY A 117 8.79 4.33 -6.08
N THR A 118 8.04 3.26 -5.77
CA THR A 118 7.01 2.74 -6.68
C THR A 118 5.91 3.78 -6.87
N ILE A 119 5.66 4.16 -8.12
CA ILE A 119 4.52 5.02 -8.47
C ILE A 119 3.26 4.16 -8.44
N LEU A 120 2.33 4.47 -7.52
CA LEU A 120 1.01 3.84 -7.46
C LEU A 120 0.11 4.32 -8.60
N GLY A 121 0.28 5.58 -8.99
CA GLY A 121 -0.34 6.11 -10.20
C GLY A 121 -0.07 7.59 -10.39
N ARG A 122 -0.42 8.05 -11.59
CA ARG A 122 -0.37 9.44 -12.03
C ARG A 122 -1.66 9.76 -12.75
N TRP A 123 -2.30 10.87 -12.41
CA TRP A 123 -3.63 11.21 -12.90
C TRP A 123 -3.73 12.68 -13.33
N CYS A 124 -4.55 12.91 -14.34
CA CYS A 124 -4.86 14.20 -14.96
C CYS A 124 -6.21 14.13 -15.71
N GLY A 125 -6.61 15.22 -16.36
CA GLY A 125 -7.90 15.35 -17.04
C GLY A 125 -9.10 15.38 -16.11
N SER A 126 -10.30 15.36 -16.68
CA SER A 126 -11.57 15.39 -15.94
C SER A 126 -12.54 14.25 -16.30
N GLY A 127 -12.10 13.29 -17.14
CA GLY A 127 -12.98 12.23 -17.67
C GLY A 127 -13.31 11.12 -16.66
N THR A 128 -12.37 10.77 -15.78
CA THR A 128 -12.53 9.70 -14.78
C THR A 128 -11.84 10.07 -13.48
N VAL A 129 -12.55 9.92 -12.35
CA VAL A 129 -11.99 10.15 -11.02
C VAL A 129 -11.04 8.99 -10.67
N PRO A 130 -9.83 9.28 -10.15
CA PRO A 130 -8.91 8.23 -9.74
C PRO A 130 -9.50 7.29 -8.69
N GLY A 131 -9.20 5.99 -8.80
CA GLY A 131 -9.60 5.00 -7.81
C GLY A 131 -8.92 5.22 -6.45
N LYS A 132 -9.43 4.54 -5.42
CA LYS A 132 -8.81 4.56 -4.08
C LYS A 132 -7.39 4.02 -4.14
N GLN A 133 -6.48 4.69 -3.46
CA GLN A 133 -5.08 4.25 -3.32
C GLN A 133 -4.82 3.88 -1.86
N ILE A 134 -4.09 2.80 -1.62
CA ILE A 134 -3.75 2.34 -0.28
C ILE A 134 -2.24 2.16 -0.24
N SER A 135 -1.58 2.73 0.75
CA SER A 135 -0.14 2.56 0.94
C SER A 135 0.23 1.15 1.41
N LYS A 136 1.46 0.74 1.15
CA LYS A 136 2.04 -0.53 1.64
C LYS A 136 2.42 -0.48 3.12
N GLY A 137 2.62 0.72 3.67
CA GLY A 137 3.03 0.95 5.05
C GLY A 137 2.42 2.22 5.63
N ASN A 138 3.02 2.74 6.70
CA ASN A 138 2.52 3.93 7.40
C ASN A 138 2.88 5.25 6.72
N GLN A 139 3.38 5.23 5.48
CA GLN A 139 3.75 6.43 4.73
C GLN A 139 3.25 6.37 3.28
N ILE A 140 2.94 7.54 2.73
CA ILE A 140 2.62 7.72 1.32
C ILE A 140 3.05 9.13 0.87
N ARG A 141 3.57 9.25 -0.35
CA ARG A 141 4.01 10.53 -0.90
C ARG A 141 3.14 10.92 -2.08
N ILE A 142 2.77 12.19 -2.11
CA ILE A 142 1.83 12.77 -3.08
C ILE A 142 2.50 13.99 -3.66
N ARG A 143 2.57 14.04 -4.98
CA ARG A 143 3.22 15.12 -5.72
C ARG A 143 2.27 15.70 -6.75
N PHE A 144 2.00 16.99 -6.62
CA PHE A 144 1.27 17.76 -7.63
C PHE A 144 2.25 18.61 -8.43
N VAL A 145 2.13 18.58 -9.74
CA VAL A 145 2.86 19.45 -10.67
C VAL A 145 1.89 20.13 -11.60
N SER A 146 2.07 21.43 -11.80
CA SER A 146 1.49 22.17 -12.92
C SER A 146 2.56 22.89 -13.73
N ASP A 147 2.32 23.02 -15.03
CA ASP A 147 3.20 23.69 -15.96
C ASP A 147 2.91 25.20 -16.09
N GLU A 148 3.58 25.89 -17.03
CA GLU A 148 3.43 27.34 -17.22
C GLU A 148 2.19 27.73 -18.06
N TYR A 149 1.43 26.77 -18.58
CA TYR A 149 0.43 26.94 -19.64
C TYR A 149 -1.02 26.95 -19.14
N PHE A 150 -1.88 25.99 -19.48
CA PHE A 150 -3.34 26.12 -19.38
C PHE A 150 -3.93 25.36 -18.17
N PRO A 151 -3.97 25.97 -16.96
CA PRO A 151 -4.49 25.30 -15.79
C PRO A 151 -6.00 25.10 -15.94
N SER A 152 -6.44 23.92 -15.53
CA SER A 152 -7.85 23.54 -15.49
C SER A 152 -8.52 23.87 -14.15
N GLU A 153 -9.82 23.64 -14.10
CA GLU A 153 -10.64 23.62 -12.90
C GLU A 153 -11.43 22.30 -12.89
N PRO A 154 -11.85 21.77 -11.74
CA PRO A 154 -11.79 22.32 -10.37
C PRO A 154 -10.47 22.08 -9.60
N GLY A 155 -9.49 21.39 -10.18
CA GLY A 155 -8.31 20.90 -9.47
C GLY A 155 -8.55 19.56 -8.80
N PHE A 156 -7.98 19.33 -7.61
CA PHE A 156 -8.21 18.10 -6.87
C PHE A 156 -8.37 18.34 -5.36
N CYS A 157 -9.10 17.43 -4.72
CA CYS A 157 -9.09 17.23 -3.27
C CYS A 157 -8.94 15.73 -3.01
N ILE A 158 -7.99 15.35 -2.16
CA ILE A 158 -7.72 13.98 -1.74
C ILE A 158 -8.00 13.91 -0.24
N HIS A 159 -8.94 13.06 0.13
CA HIS A 159 -9.21 12.69 1.51
C HIS A 159 -8.30 11.54 1.90
N TYR A 160 -7.70 11.61 3.08
CA TYR A 160 -6.89 10.53 3.62
C TYR A 160 -7.45 10.04 4.95
N ASN A 161 -7.31 8.74 5.19
CA ASN A 161 -7.65 8.11 6.46
C ASN A 161 -6.71 6.94 6.75
N ILE A 162 -6.56 6.62 8.03
CA ILE A 162 -5.84 5.43 8.46
C ILE A 162 -6.74 4.21 8.26
N VAL A 163 -6.18 3.13 7.74
CA VAL A 163 -6.83 1.81 7.68
C VAL A 163 -5.87 0.77 8.24
N MET A 164 -6.40 -0.23 8.93
CA MET A 164 -5.60 -1.36 9.37
C MET A 164 -5.32 -2.27 8.18
N PRO A 165 -4.11 -2.86 8.08
CA PRO A 165 -3.84 -3.93 7.14
C PRO A 165 -4.86 -5.04 7.39
N GLN A 166 -5.84 -5.14 6.50
CA GLN A 166 -6.66 -6.33 6.43
C GLN A 166 -5.74 -7.34 5.78
N PHE A 167 -5.06 -8.17 6.58
CA PHE A 167 -4.71 -9.48 6.10
C PHE A 167 -6.05 -10.14 5.80
N THR A 168 -6.54 -9.97 4.57
CA THR A 168 -7.36 -11.01 3.97
C THR A 168 -6.44 -12.22 3.91
N GLU A 169 -6.31 -12.91 5.05
CA GLU A 169 -6.30 -14.35 5.05
C GLU A 169 -7.39 -14.67 4.04
N ALA A 170 -7.00 -15.18 2.87
CA ALA A 170 -7.96 -15.72 1.94
C ALA A 170 -8.90 -16.51 2.82
N VAL A 171 -10.20 -16.21 2.79
CA VAL A 171 -11.19 -17.05 3.44
C VAL A 171 -11.05 -18.37 2.69
N SER A 172 -10.10 -19.19 3.13
CA SER A 172 -10.11 -20.61 2.96
C SER A 172 -11.50 -20.95 3.46
N PRO A 173 -12.40 -21.47 2.61
CA PRO A 173 -13.72 -21.82 3.06
C PRO A 173 -13.54 -22.87 4.16
N SER A 174 -13.49 -22.44 5.41
CA SER A 174 -13.34 -23.29 6.59
C SER A 174 -14.68 -23.92 6.98
N VAL A 175 -15.63 -23.96 6.04
CA VAL A 175 -16.72 -24.92 6.10
C VAL A 175 -16.12 -26.26 5.69
N LEU A 176 -15.61 -27.00 6.69
CA LEU A 176 -15.42 -28.44 6.51
C LEU A 176 -16.75 -29.02 5.98
N PRO A 177 -16.76 -29.69 4.82
CA PRO A 177 -17.98 -30.34 4.35
C PRO A 177 -18.41 -31.37 5.41
N PRO A 178 -19.72 -31.50 5.68
CA PRO A 178 -20.24 -32.53 6.57
C PRO A 178 -20.14 -33.88 5.86
N SER A 179 -18.95 -34.48 5.89
CA SER A 179 -18.71 -35.92 5.83
C SER A 179 -17.20 -36.13 5.75
N ALA A 180 -16.58 -36.50 6.87
CA ALA A 180 -15.37 -37.28 6.81
C ALA A 180 -15.75 -38.62 6.17
N LEU A 181 -15.72 -38.68 4.83
CA LEU A 181 -15.84 -39.94 4.11
C LEU A 181 -14.65 -40.82 4.53
N PRO A 182 -14.88 -42.12 4.83
CA PRO A 182 -13.80 -43.03 5.17
C PRO A 182 -12.66 -42.95 4.14
N LEU A 183 -11.41 -42.93 4.61
CA LEU A 183 -10.20 -42.82 3.80
C LEU A 183 -10.16 -43.87 2.66
N ASP A 184 -10.79 -45.02 2.89
CA ASP A 184 -10.91 -46.11 1.92
C ASP A 184 -11.77 -45.76 0.70
N LEU A 185 -12.83 -44.95 0.87
CA LEU A 185 -13.65 -44.49 -0.26
C LEU A 185 -12.92 -43.44 -1.09
N LEU A 186 -12.11 -42.58 -0.46
CA LEU A 186 -11.28 -41.62 -1.17
C LEU A 186 -10.16 -42.33 -1.96
N ASN A 187 -9.48 -43.29 -1.34
CA ASN A 187 -8.45 -44.08 -2.01
C ASN A 187 -9.04 -44.85 -3.19
N ASN A 188 -10.23 -45.46 -3.05
CA ASN A 188 -10.90 -46.14 -4.14
C ASN A 188 -11.33 -45.17 -5.26
N ALA A 189 -11.82 -43.97 -4.92
CA ALA A 189 -12.18 -42.95 -5.90
C ALA A 189 -10.97 -42.43 -6.69
N ILE A 190 -9.82 -42.27 -6.04
CA ILE A 190 -8.57 -41.83 -6.69
C ILE A 190 -7.99 -42.93 -7.58
N THR A 191 -8.12 -44.21 -7.18
CA THR A 191 -7.67 -45.34 -8.03
C THR A 191 -8.42 -45.50 -9.34
N ALA A 192 -9.56 -44.81 -9.51
CA ALA A 192 -10.29 -44.77 -10.78
C ALA A 192 -9.57 -43.95 -11.86
N PHE A 193 -8.56 -43.15 -11.49
CA PHE A 193 -7.78 -42.31 -12.40
C PHE A 193 -6.35 -42.82 -12.51
N SER A 194 -5.84 -42.98 -13.73
CA SER A 194 -4.48 -43.51 -14.00
C SER A 194 -3.41 -42.43 -14.07
N THR A 195 -3.79 -41.17 -14.33
CA THR A 195 -2.89 -40.03 -14.43
C THR A 195 -3.39 -38.85 -13.61
N LEU A 196 -2.45 -38.01 -13.16
CA LEU A 196 -2.77 -36.77 -12.44
C LEU A 196 -3.56 -35.79 -13.32
N GLU A 197 -3.32 -35.80 -14.64
CA GLU A 197 -4.02 -34.98 -15.62
C GLU A 197 -5.52 -35.32 -15.69
N ASP A 198 -5.85 -36.62 -15.72
CA ASP A 198 -7.24 -37.07 -15.79
C ASP A 198 -8.01 -36.75 -14.50
N LEU A 199 -7.32 -36.81 -13.35
CA LEU A 199 -7.89 -36.43 -12.07
C LEU A 199 -8.20 -34.92 -12.00
N ILE A 200 -7.25 -34.06 -12.36
CA ILE A 200 -7.44 -32.59 -12.30
C ILE A 200 -8.50 -32.15 -13.32
N ARG A 201 -8.54 -32.78 -14.51
CA ARG A 201 -9.59 -32.54 -15.52
C ARG A 201 -10.98 -32.91 -15.01
N TYR A 202 -11.10 -33.99 -14.22
CA TYR A 202 -12.37 -34.39 -13.62
C TYR A 202 -12.83 -33.43 -12.52
N LEU A 203 -11.90 -32.91 -11.72
CA LEU A 203 -12.21 -32.02 -10.59
C LEU A 203 -12.58 -30.60 -11.05
N GLU A 204 -11.80 -30.00 -11.95
CA GLU A 204 -12.04 -28.64 -12.45
C GLU A 204 -11.94 -28.58 -13.98
N PRO A 205 -12.97 -29.05 -14.72
CA PRO A 205 -12.93 -29.17 -16.18
C PRO A 205 -12.72 -27.85 -16.93
N GLU A 206 -13.04 -26.71 -16.31
CA GLU A 206 -12.90 -25.38 -16.91
C GLU A 206 -11.53 -24.71 -16.68
N ARG A 207 -10.72 -25.23 -15.74
CA ARG A 207 -9.42 -24.60 -15.36
C ARG A 207 -8.26 -25.56 -15.14
N TRP A 208 -8.46 -26.87 -15.31
CA TRP A 208 -7.45 -27.89 -15.05
C TRP A 208 -6.09 -27.65 -15.72
N GLN A 209 -6.04 -26.98 -16.88
CA GLN A 209 -4.78 -26.63 -17.54
C GLN A 209 -3.98 -25.59 -16.74
N LEU A 210 -4.64 -24.55 -16.23
CA LEU A 210 -3.99 -23.53 -15.41
C LEU A 210 -3.52 -24.11 -14.08
N ASP A 211 -4.34 -24.97 -13.48
CA ASP A 211 -4.00 -25.62 -12.20
C ASP A 211 -2.85 -26.61 -12.35
N LEU A 212 -2.82 -27.37 -13.45
CA LEU A 212 -1.69 -28.24 -13.79
C LEU A 212 -0.42 -27.42 -14.01
N GLU A 213 -0.52 -26.31 -14.73
CA GLU A 213 0.63 -25.46 -15.05
C GLU A 213 1.18 -24.72 -13.83
N ASP A 214 0.32 -24.33 -12.88
CA ASP A 214 0.72 -23.77 -11.59
C ASP A 214 1.43 -24.81 -10.70
N LEU A 215 1.02 -26.08 -10.73
CA LEU A 215 1.72 -27.16 -10.02
C LEU A 215 3.14 -27.42 -10.56
N TYR A 216 3.39 -27.16 -11.84
CA TYR A 216 4.70 -27.32 -12.46
C TYR A 216 5.55 -26.03 -12.44
N LYS A 217 5.04 -24.90 -11.95
CA LYS A 217 5.83 -23.66 -11.85
C LYS A 217 6.88 -23.75 -10.74
N PRO A 218 8.17 -23.52 -11.04
CA PRO A 218 9.23 -23.54 -10.02
C PRO A 218 9.06 -22.39 -9.01
N THR A 219 9.08 -22.74 -7.72
CA THR A 219 8.65 -21.93 -6.56
C THR A 219 9.47 -20.65 -6.30
N TRP A 220 10.47 -20.33 -7.13
CA TRP A 220 11.28 -19.11 -6.98
C TRP A 220 10.54 -17.81 -7.31
N GLN A 221 9.30 -17.89 -7.83
CA GLN A 221 8.48 -16.71 -8.14
C GLN A 221 7.62 -16.20 -6.97
N LEU A 222 7.47 -16.98 -5.89
CA LEU A 222 6.65 -16.62 -4.72
C LEU A 222 7.46 -16.07 -3.54
N LEU A 223 8.79 -16.24 -3.54
CA LEU A 223 9.71 -15.65 -2.57
C LEU A 223 10.35 -14.41 -3.21
N GLY A 224 9.82 -13.23 -2.90
CA GLY A 224 10.26 -11.94 -3.44
C GLY A 224 11.78 -11.74 -3.43
N LYS A 225 12.27 -10.82 -4.26
CA LYS A 225 13.68 -10.56 -4.63
C LYS A 225 14.66 -10.20 -3.49
N ALA A 226 14.35 -10.50 -2.24
CA ALA A 226 15.25 -10.36 -1.09
C ALA A 226 16.27 -11.50 -0.94
N PHE A 227 16.19 -12.58 -1.73
CA PHE A 227 17.11 -13.73 -1.62
C PHE A 227 18.25 -13.75 -2.68
N VAL A 228 18.28 -12.82 -3.64
CA VAL A 228 19.15 -12.97 -4.83
C VAL A 228 20.55 -12.36 -4.69
N PHE A 229 20.86 -11.63 -3.61
CA PHE A 229 22.23 -11.14 -3.39
C PHE A 229 22.83 -11.68 -2.10
N GLY A 230 23.45 -12.85 -2.20
CA GLY A 230 24.37 -13.27 -1.15
C GLY A 230 24.66 -14.75 -1.05
N ARG A 231 24.97 -15.46 -2.15
CA ARG A 231 25.89 -16.61 -2.13
C ARG A 231 26.13 -17.15 -3.54
N LYS A 232 27.40 -17.32 -3.89
CA LYS A 232 27.84 -18.05 -5.08
C LYS A 232 27.15 -19.43 -5.06
N SER A 233 26.19 -19.63 -5.96
CA SER A 233 25.46 -20.89 -6.09
C SER A 233 26.42 -21.96 -6.61
N ARG A 234 26.79 -22.90 -5.72
CA ARG A 234 27.13 -24.25 -6.18
C ARG A 234 25.81 -24.85 -6.62
N VAL A 235 25.66 -25.07 -7.91
CA VAL A 235 24.54 -25.81 -8.50
C VAL A 235 24.46 -27.14 -7.76
N VAL A 236 23.40 -27.33 -6.98
CA VAL A 236 23.07 -28.62 -6.39
C VAL A 236 22.48 -29.45 -7.52
N ASP A 237 23.25 -30.42 -8.00
CA ASP A 237 22.81 -31.37 -9.00
C ASP A 237 21.83 -32.36 -8.35
N LEU A 238 20.55 -32.29 -8.73
CA LEU A 238 19.50 -33.17 -8.21
C LEU A 238 19.77 -34.65 -8.50
N ASN A 239 20.61 -34.97 -9.50
CA ASN A 239 21.00 -36.35 -9.78
C ASN A 239 21.89 -36.93 -8.66
N LEU A 240 22.70 -36.09 -8.02
CA LEU A 240 23.56 -36.49 -6.88
C LEU A 240 22.75 -36.77 -5.60
N LEU A 241 21.67 -36.02 -5.37
CA LEU A 241 20.77 -36.28 -4.23
C LEU A 241 19.92 -37.53 -4.44
N THR A 242 19.58 -37.85 -5.69
CA THR A 242 18.84 -39.07 -6.02
C THR A 242 19.70 -40.32 -5.78
N GLU A 243 21.01 -40.24 -6.08
CA GLU A 243 22.00 -41.26 -5.72
C GLU A 243 22.15 -41.41 -4.19
N GLU A 244 22.22 -40.31 -3.42
CA GLU A 244 22.28 -40.34 -1.95
C GLU A 244 21.03 -40.97 -1.32
N VAL A 245 19.83 -40.69 -1.84
CA VAL A 245 18.58 -41.27 -1.35
C VAL A 245 18.46 -42.76 -1.69
N LEU A 246 18.99 -43.19 -2.85
CA LEU A 246 19.08 -44.61 -3.20
C LEU A 246 20.03 -45.40 -2.28
N GLN A 247 21.07 -44.76 -1.74
CA GLN A 247 21.97 -45.36 -0.75
C GLN A 247 21.39 -45.46 0.67
N LEU A 248 20.28 -44.79 0.94
CA LEU A 248 19.57 -44.86 2.23
C LEU A 248 18.48 -45.95 2.28
N ARG A 249 18.42 -46.85 1.29
CA ARG A 249 17.62 -48.07 1.47
C ARG A 249 18.16 -48.89 2.65
N PRO A 250 17.32 -49.30 3.61
CA PRO A 250 17.77 -50.08 4.75
C PRO A 250 18.29 -51.43 4.25
N LYS A 251 19.59 -51.70 4.45
CA LYS A 251 20.13 -53.06 4.35
C LYS A 251 19.49 -53.88 5.47
N THR A 252 18.57 -54.75 5.08
CA THR A 252 18.13 -55.88 5.90
C THR A 252 19.35 -56.76 6.18
N GLY A 253 19.82 -56.77 7.43
CA GLY A 253 20.71 -57.83 7.91
C GLY A 253 21.87 -57.41 8.82
N VAL A 254 21.65 -57.65 10.12
CA VAL A 254 22.62 -58.20 11.10
C VAL A 254 23.63 -57.25 11.78
N ARG A 255 23.32 -57.01 13.07
CA ARG A 255 24.15 -56.81 14.29
C ARG A 255 25.27 -55.75 14.29
N GLY A 256 25.10 -54.73 15.14
CA GLY A 256 26.22 -54.12 15.86
C GLY A 256 26.04 -52.66 16.30
N LEU A 257 25.92 -52.46 17.62
CA LEU A 257 26.22 -51.27 18.43
C LEU A 257 25.44 -49.95 18.20
N HIS A 258 24.60 -49.63 19.18
CA HIS A 258 24.06 -48.30 19.46
C HIS A 258 25.17 -47.26 19.62
N LYS A 259 25.04 -46.09 18.97
CA LYS A 259 25.63 -44.83 19.44
C LYS A 259 24.56 -43.73 19.42
N SER A 260 24.45 -43.07 20.57
CA SER A 260 23.47 -42.04 20.92
C SER A 260 23.79 -40.70 20.26
N LEU A 261 22.74 -39.91 20.06
CA LEU A 261 22.67 -38.63 19.35
C LEU A 261 23.10 -37.45 20.25
N THR A 262 24.33 -37.49 20.80
CA THR A 262 24.84 -36.42 21.69
C THR A 262 26.17 -35.80 21.30
N ASP A 263 26.72 -36.04 20.10
CA ASP A 263 27.98 -35.42 19.66
C ASP A 263 27.86 -34.70 18.31
N VAL A 264 27.03 -33.64 18.25
CA VAL A 264 27.16 -32.61 17.20
C VAL A 264 27.70 -31.35 17.86
N ALA A 265 28.95 -31.02 17.57
CA ALA A 265 29.59 -29.78 18.01
C ALA A 265 28.93 -28.59 17.30
N LEU A 266 28.28 -27.71 18.07
CA LEU A 266 27.75 -26.44 17.59
C LEU A 266 28.83 -25.37 17.78
N GLU A 267 29.45 -24.94 16.67
CA GLU A 267 30.33 -23.78 16.65
C GLU A 267 29.50 -22.48 16.66
N HIS A 268 29.81 -21.63 17.65
CA HIS A 268 29.55 -20.18 17.74
C HIS A 268 28.12 -19.69 17.54
N HIS A 269 27.40 -19.56 18.65
CA HIS A 269 26.37 -18.54 18.80
C HIS A 269 26.91 -17.43 19.72
N GLU A 270 26.83 -16.19 19.23
CA GLU A 270 27.12 -14.96 19.98
C GLU A 270 26.30 -14.90 21.28
N GLU A 271 26.96 -14.43 22.32
CA GLU A 271 26.50 -14.37 23.71
C GLU A 271 25.35 -13.35 23.86
N CYS A 272 24.13 -13.85 24.08
CA CYS A 272 23.02 -13.05 24.60
C CYS A 272 23.02 -13.13 26.13
N ASP A 273 23.34 -12.01 26.77
CA ASP A 273 23.50 -11.87 28.21
C ASP A 273 22.13 -11.76 28.90
N CYS A 274 21.55 -12.90 29.29
CA CYS A 274 20.29 -12.98 30.03
C CYS A 274 20.57 -13.08 31.54
N VAL A 275 20.45 -11.97 32.28
CA VAL A 275 20.57 -11.96 33.75
C VAL A 275 19.33 -12.58 34.40
N CYS A 276 19.44 -13.82 34.86
CA CYS A 276 18.45 -14.45 35.73
C CYS A 276 18.62 -13.97 37.18
N ARG A 277 17.66 -13.19 37.71
CA ARG A 277 17.54 -12.94 39.16
C ARG A 277 17.01 -14.20 39.84
N GLY A 278 17.88 -14.93 40.53
CA GLY A 278 17.50 -16.01 41.43
C GLY A 278 16.80 -15.49 42.68
N SER A 279 15.61 -16.02 42.98
CA SER A 279 15.03 -16.02 44.32
C SER A 279 15.27 -17.39 44.92
N THR A 280 16.06 -17.46 45.98
CA THR A 280 16.28 -18.67 46.77
C THR A 280 15.53 -18.56 48.10
N GLY A 281 14.70 -19.58 48.33
CA GLY A 281 14.25 -20.18 49.59
C GLY A 281 14.19 -19.37 50.90
N GLY A 282 12.97 -19.35 51.45
CA GLY A 282 12.65 -19.21 52.87
C GLY A 282 11.23 -19.71 53.11
#